data_AF-A0A9P8L8M5-F1
#
_entry.id   AF-A0A9P8L8M5-F1
#
_cell.length_a   1.000
_cell.length_b   1.000
_cell.length_c   1.000
_cell.angle_alpha   90.00
_cell.angle_beta   90.00
_cell.angle_gamma   90.00
#
_symmetry.space_group_name_H-M   'P 1'
#
loop_
_entity.id
_entity.type
_entity.pdbx_description
1 polymer ?
#
loop_
_entity_poly.entity_id
_entity_poly.type
_entity_poly.pdbx_seq_one_letter_code
_entity_poly.pdbx_strand_id
1 'polypeptide(L)'
;MTVPQERSHPRYRPPKHLPYELREHCVIYFEEELYTQSLTLLTNLLTSGTSFTTPSGDPVPAFVPTPQQLALASTLVVHPRLTTRATSKERLQASNVAYRLLRNVNKIVGPINADFATAFTFTQNVRGRGEGRRRASGDESGEDPGMINSEIANEGSLWARAEDFWHAVGWVFNCSVAYPKRWERWKLWLEFMLDVLEDDWVERSRIVGEEGGRSNNKPEEDLLAQSMIVRYLSGCKGSFGSKRRIIRAIFADGSAKSLGEFREIFKNEPRERKKKSGDTETRRPVKVDIDQEVFGDYLDNDSDDDDVEETSESTPAKPVEGHPHHAGEKILVVGEQPQRVTTVSDGAERFGGMDSLVLRQRMLSLLSAVSARSNKYFTPLDDLYDMYIEHIRPLPLPSFSLLTLPVLPGVPPAYRSSFNQLLLATLIASSAPVINEDNLSQEILETCYLPFPANTHSVLDNAKVSLLVESLLRLQAVHAGLVFTSELGNAVEIGVQAREVKAKGGVRKKRDNLLREEEESWVYLQASSQRMKELVEALK
;
A
#
# COMPACT_ATOMS: atom_id res chain seq x y z
N MET A 1 -43.07 1.62 28.26
CA MET A 1 -42.46 0.54 27.47
C MET A 1 -41.14 1.05 26.93
N THR A 2 -40.05 0.69 27.60
CA THR A 2 -38.67 1.01 27.18
C THR A 2 -38.33 0.14 25.96
N VAL A 3 -38.00 0.79 24.85
CA VAL A 3 -37.46 0.14 23.65
C VAL A 3 -36.20 -0.64 24.08
N PRO A 4 -36.07 -1.95 23.79
CA PRO A 4 -34.85 -2.68 24.09
C PRO A 4 -33.72 -2.02 23.28
N GLN A 5 -32.67 -1.54 23.96
CA GLN A 5 -31.42 -1.23 23.29
C GLN A 5 -30.93 -2.53 22.65
N GLU A 6 -30.91 -2.60 21.32
CA GLU A 6 -30.18 -3.65 20.60
C GLU A 6 -28.75 -3.61 21.10
N ARG A 7 -28.33 -4.66 21.83
CA ARG A 7 -26.94 -4.84 22.22
C ARG A 7 -26.16 -5.00 20.92
N SER A 8 -25.22 -4.10 20.65
CA SER A 8 -24.28 -4.28 19.55
C SER A 8 -23.50 -5.57 19.80
N HIS A 9 -23.71 -6.58 18.95
CA HIS A 9 -22.94 -7.82 19.04
C HIS A 9 -21.46 -7.50 18.80
N PRO A 10 -20.53 -8.11 19.56
CA PRO A 10 -19.11 -7.86 19.38
C PRO A 10 -18.68 -8.28 17.97
N ARG A 11 -18.05 -7.36 17.24
CA ARG A 11 -17.56 -7.58 15.85
C ARG A 11 -16.50 -8.69 15.78
N TYR A 12 -15.77 -8.91 16.87
CA TYR A 12 -14.65 -9.84 16.95
C TYR A 12 -14.78 -10.82 18.12
N ARG A 13 -14.22 -12.02 17.96
CA ARG A 13 -14.15 -13.02 19.04
C ARG A 13 -13.17 -12.57 20.13
N PRO A 14 -13.48 -12.80 21.41
CA PRO A 14 -12.54 -12.55 22.50
C PRO A 14 -11.25 -13.38 22.35
N PRO A 15 -10.08 -12.82 22.69
CA PRO A 15 -8.81 -13.54 22.61
C PRO A 15 -8.65 -14.55 23.75
N LYS A 16 -7.96 -15.65 23.47
CA LYS A 16 -7.52 -16.65 24.44
C LYS A 16 -6.06 -17.02 24.15
N HIS A 17 -5.21 -17.03 25.16
CA HIS A 17 -3.81 -17.41 24.99
C HIS A 17 -3.65 -18.90 24.68
N LEU A 18 -2.62 -19.21 23.88
CA LEU A 18 -2.20 -20.59 23.64
C LEU A 18 -1.73 -21.24 24.96
N PRO A 19 -2.14 -22.49 25.25
CA PRO A 19 -1.52 -23.29 26.29
C PRO A 19 -0.01 -23.43 26.07
N TYR A 20 0.75 -23.57 27.16
CA TYR A 20 2.21 -23.62 27.14
C TYR A 20 2.70 -24.69 26.15
N GLU A 21 2.20 -25.92 26.25
CA GLU A 21 2.65 -27.06 25.45
C GLU A 21 2.41 -26.84 23.96
N LEU A 22 1.26 -26.28 23.58
CA LEU A 22 0.95 -25.98 22.18
C LEU A 22 1.82 -24.84 21.64
N ARG A 23 2.14 -23.86 22.48
CA ARG A 23 3.06 -22.78 22.11
C ARG A 23 4.46 -23.33 21.86
N GLU A 24 5.00 -24.14 22.76
CA GLU A 24 6.33 -24.77 22.61
C GLU A 24 6.40 -25.64 21.35
N HIS A 25 5.38 -26.45 21.06
CA HIS A 25 5.32 -27.21 19.82
C HIS A 25 5.38 -26.32 18.57
N CYS A 26 4.69 -25.18 18.58
CA CYS A 26 4.76 -24.24 17.47
C CYS A 26 6.16 -23.63 17.32
N VAL A 27 6.83 -23.30 18.43
CA VAL A 27 8.21 -22.78 18.44
C VAL A 27 9.16 -23.81 17.83
N ILE A 28 9.15 -25.05 18.31
CA ILE A 28 9.98 -26.14 17.79
C ILE A 28 9.75 -26.32 16.28
N TYR A 29 8.50 -26.38 15.83
CA TYR A 29 8.22 -26.48 14.39
C TYR A 29 8.71 -25.28 13.58
N PHE A 30 8.72 -24.07 14.16
CA PHE A 30 9.26 -22.91 13.46
C PHE A 30 10.79 -22.90 13.41
N GLU A 31 11.46 -23.39 14.45
CA GLU A 31 12.92 -23.52 14.51
C GLU A 31 13.44 -24.61 13.56
N GLU A 32 12.72 -25.73 13.46
CA GLU A 32 13.03 -26.86 12.56
C GLU A 32 12.56 -26.63 11.09
N GLU A 33 12.23 -25.39 10.71
CA GLU A 33 11.69 -25.02 9.39
C GLU A 33 10.41 -25.78 8.94
N LEU A 34 9.70 -26.45 9.86
CA LEU A 34 8.40 -27.12 9.65
C LEU A 34 7.23 -26.12 9.66
N TYR A 35 7.35 -25.08 8.83
CA TYR A 35 6.44 -23.94 8.80
C TYR A 35 4.99 -24.35 8.55
N THR A 36 4.75 -25.26 7.59
CA THR A 36 3.38 -25.63 7.19
C THR A 36 2.62 -26.29 8.34
N GLN A 37 3.30 -27.12 9.11
CA GLN A 37 2.78 -27.87 10.25
C GLN A 37 2.37 -26.90 11.37
N SER A 38 3.27 -25.99 11.75
CA SER A 38 3.02 -24.96 12.76
C SER A 38 1.88 -24.03 12.37
N LEU A 39 1.90 -23.49 11.15
CA LEU A 39 0.87 -22.56 10.66
C LEU A 39 -0.52 -23.21 10.53
N THR A 40 -0.57 -24.49 10.15
CA THR A 40 -1.82 -25.25 10.07
C THR A 40 -2.40 -25.50 11.47
N LEU A 41 -1.55 -25.88 12.44
CA LEU A 41 -1.96 -26.03 13.83
C LEU A 41 -2.56 -24.72 14.39
N LEU A 42 -1.85 -23.60 14.22
CA LEU A 42 -2.32 -22.29 14.64
C LEU A 42 -3.66 -21.90 13.98
N THR A 43 -3.82 -22.19 12.69
CA THR A 43 -5.08 -21.93 11.96
C THR A 43 -6.23 -22.77 12.52
N ASN A 44 -6.00 -24.04 12.82
CA ASN A 44 -7.02 -24.94 13.39
C ASN A 44 -7.42 -24.49 14.80
N LEU A 45 -6.46 -24.07 15.63
CA LEU A 45 -6.74 -23.56 16.98
C LEU A 45 -7.57 -22.26 16.95
N LEU A 46 -7.25 -21.35 16.04
CA LEU A 46 -7.98 -20.08 15.85
C LEU A 46 -9.43 -20.31 15.38
N THR A 47 -9.61 -21.20 14.40
CA THR A 47 -10.92 -21.46 13.77
C THR A 47 -11.82 -22.40 14.56
N SER A 48 -11.26 -23.10 15.55
CA SER A 48 -12.01 -23.91 16.50
C SER A 48 -13.05 -23.06 17.24
N GLY A 49 -14.28 -23.56 17.34
CA GLY A 49 -15.36 -22.88 18.07
C GLY A 49 -16.09 -21.79 17.28
N THR A 50 -15.75 -21.52 16.01
CA THR A 50 -16.35 -20.44 15.20
C THR A 50 -17.86 -20.56 15.01
N SER A 51 -18.41 -21.77 14.97
CA SER A 51 -19.85 -22.02 14.81
C SER A 51 -20.62 -22.10 16.13
N PHE A 52 -19.95 -21.90 17.27
CA PHE A 52 -20.56 -22.03 18.59
C PHE A 52 -20.69 -20.66 19.25
N THR A 53 -21.85 -20.43 19.87
CA THR A 53 -22.10 -19.30 20.76
C THR A 53 -22.26 -19.82 22.18
N THR A 54 -21.92 -19.00 23.16
CA THR A 54 -22.23 -19.28 24.57
C THR A 54 -23.75 -19.32 24.78
N PRO A 55 -24.24 -19.88 25.90
CA PRO A 55 -25.66 -19.80 26.26
C PRO A 55 -26.19 -18.35 26.37
N SER A 56 -25.30 -17.36 26.56
CA SER A 56 -25.64 -15.93 26.55
C SER A 56 -25.72 -15.31 25.15
N GLY A 57 -25.43 -16.07 24.09
CA GLY A 57 -25.40 -15.61 22.70
C GLY A 57 -24.09 -14.95 22.27
N ASP A 58 -23.05 -15.01 23.10
CA ASP A 58 -21.75 -14.39 22.83
C ASP A 58 -20.82 -15.34 22.05
N PRO A 59 -19.87 -14.81 21.24
CA PRO A 59 -18.91 -15.66 20.55
C PRO A 59 -17.96 -16.37 21.54
N VAL A 60 -17.68 -17.65 21.31
CA VAL A 60 -16.70 -18.41 22.11
C VAL A 60 -15.28 -17.83 21.90
N PRO A 61 -14.45 -17.64 22.94
CA PRO A 61 -13.08 -17.15 22.78
C PRO A 61 -12.23 -17.98 21.80
N ALA A 62 -11.34 -17.32 21.05
CA ALA A 62 -10.48 -17.96 20.06
C ALA A 62 -9.02 -18.01 20.54
N PHE A 63 -8.30 -19.10 20.26
CA PHE A 63 -6.87 -19.15 20.52
C PHE A 63 -6.11 -18.24 19.56
N VAL A 64 -5.29 -17.33 20.10
CA VAL A 64 -4.56 -16.32 19.33
C VAL A 64 -3.07 -16.68 19.29
N PRO A 65 -2.43 -16.72 18.10
CA PRO A 65 -0.98 -16.88 17.99
C PRO A 65 -0.23 -15.76 18.71
N THR A 66 0.99 -16.04 19.19
CA THR A 66 1.79 -15.00 19.87
C THR A 66 2.23 -13.91 18.88
N PRO A 67 2.54 -12.69 19.36
CA PRO A 67 3.04 -11.62 18.48
C PRO A 67 4.26 -12.03 17.65
N GLN A 68 5.18 -12.81 18.22
CA GLN A 68 6.37 -13.31 17.52
C GLN A 68 6.01 -14.32 16.41
N GLN A 69 5.03 -15.21 16.66
CA GLN A 69 4.52 -16.13 15.63
C GLN A 69 3.83 -15.38 14.48
N LEU A 70 3.07 -14.32 14.80
CA LEU A 70 2.44 -13.46 13.78
C LEU A 70 3.48 -12.67 12.98
N ALA A 71 4.51 -12.14 13.65
CA ALA A 71 5.63 -11.43 13.03
C ALA A 71 6.40 -12.33 12.06
N LEU A 72 6.69 -13.57 12.47
CA LEU A 72 7.30 -14.59 11.63
C LEU A 72 6.39 -14.93 10.46
N ALA A 73 5.10 -15.23 10.69
CA ALA A 73 4.15 -15.53 9.62
C ALA A 73 4.13 -14.43 8.55
N SER A 74 4.12 -13.15 8.96
CA SER A 74 4.19 -12.02 8.02
C SER A 74 5.50 -11.98 7.24
N THR A 75 6.63 -12.31 7.87
CA THR A 75 7.91 -12.43 7.16
C THR A 75 7.86 -13.56 6.11
N LEU A 76 7.31 -14.72 6.46
CA LEU A 76 7.21 -15.89 5.56
C LEU A 76 6.39 -15.59 4.28
N VAL A 77 5.41 -14.68 4.34
CA VAL A 77 4.62 -14.26 3.16
C VAL A 77 5.49 -13.65 2.07
N VAL A 78 6.56 -12.94 2.45
CA VAL A 78 7.38 -12.16 1.51
C VAL A 78 8.83 -12.65 1.41
N HIS A 79 9.32 -13.47 2.34
CA HIS A 79 10.73 -13.86 2.36
C HIS A 79 11.14 -14.58 1.06
N PRO A 80 12.23 -14.17 0.37
CA PRO A 80 12.60 -14.76 -0.92
C PRO A 80 12.85 -16.26 -0.87
N ARG A 81 13.45 -16.79 0.21
CA ARG A 81 13.68 -18.25 0.40
C ARG A 81 12.39 -19.08 0.40
N LEU A 82 11.23 -18.47 0.69
CA LEU A 82 9.92 -19.13 0.70
C LEU A 82 9.04 -18.77 -0.49
N THR A 83 9.47 -17.81 -1.32
CA THR A 83 8.63 -17.27 -2.40
C THR A 83 9.34 -17.38 -3.75
N THR A 84 9.93 -16.30 -4.25
CA THR A 84 10.52 -16.27 -5.60
C THR A 84 11.81 -17.08 -5.74
N ARG A 85 12.50 -17.39 -4.64
CA ARG A 85 13.69 -18.24 -4.59
C ARG A 85 13.44 -19.57 -3.86
N ALA A 86 12.18 -19.97 -3.70
CA ALA A 86 11.85 -21.22 -3.03
C ALA A 86 12.49 -22.44 -3.72
N THR A 87 13.11 -23.30 -2.91
CA THR A 87 13.75 -24.53 -3.38
C THR A 87 12.77 -25.69 -3.49
N SER A 88 11.74 -25.72 -2.65
CA SER A 88 10.73 -26.77 -2.56
C SER A 88 9.30 -26.22 -2.68
N LYS A 89 8.37 -27.08 -3.08
CA LYS A 89 6.93 -26.76 -3.08
C LYS A 89 6.40 -26.53 -1.67
N GLU A 90 6.96 -27.21 -0.67
CA GLU A 90 6.58 -27.06 0.74
C GLU A 90 6.89 -25.65 1.26
N ARG A 91 8.07 -25.09 0.95
CA ARG A 91 8.41 -23.70 1.30
C ARG A 91 7.45 -22.69 0.66
N LEU A 92 7.08 -22.91 -0.61
CA LEU A 92 6.08 -22.08 -1.27
C LEU A 92 4.69 -22.20 -0.62
N GLN A 93 4.30 -23.42 -0.25
CA GLN A 93 3.05 -23.68 0.47
C GLN A 93 3.03 -22.96 1.81
N ALA A 94 4.12 -23.02 2.58
CA ALA A 94 4.24 -22.32 3.85
C ALA A 94 3.96 -20.82 3.73
N SER A 95 4.49 -20.14 2.71
CA SER A 95 4.18 -18.72 2.46
C SER A 95 2.67 -18.45 2.27
N ASN A 96 1.97 -19.36 1.57
CA ASN A 96 0.54 -19.25 1.34
C ASN A 96 -0.29 -19.56 2.59
N VAL A 97 0.13 -20.56 3.40
CA VAL A 97 -0.54 -20.88 4.67
C VAL A 97 -0.36 -19.74 5.67
N ALA A 98 0.83 -19.11 5.71
CA ALA A 98 1.10 -17.96 6.55
C ALA A 98 0.16 -16.79 6.22
N TYR A 99 0.01 -16.47 4.94
CA TYR A 99 -0.92 -15.43 4.50
C TYR A 99 -2.38 -15.74 4.89
N ARG A 100 -2.82 -17.00 4.75
CA ARG A 100 -4.18 -17.42 5.17
C ARG A 100 -4.38 -17.29 6.67
N LEU A 101 -3.40 -17.70 7.48
CA LEU A 101 -3.43 -17.55 8.93
C LEU A 101 -3.64 -16.08 9.30
N LEU A 102 -2.80 -15.18 8.78
CA LEU A 102 -2.86 -13.74 9.06
C LEU A 102 -4.23 -13.12 8.74
N ARG A 103 -4.78 -13.42 7.56
CA ARG A 103 -6.13 -12.95 7.19
C ARG A 103 -7.21 -13.48 8.11
N ASN A 104 -7.12 -14.75 8.50
CA ASN A 104 -8.08 -15.35 9.42
C ASN A 104 -7.99 -14.73 10.81
N VAL A 105 -6.78 -14.44 11.31
CA VAL A 105 -6.58 -13.77 12.60
C VAL A 105 -7.26 -12.40 12.58
N ASN A 106 -6.96 -11.55 11.58
CA ASN A 106 -7.58 -10.23 11.48
C ASN A 106 -9.12 -10.31 11.39
N LYS A 107 -9.65 -11.24 10.59
CA LYS A 107 -11.10 -11.39 10.42
C LYS A 107 -11.83 -11.92 11.67
N ILE A 108 -11.21 -12.84 12.41
CA ILE A 108 -11.88 -13.59 13.49
C ILE A 108 -11.75 -12.84 14.82
N VAL A 109 -10.55 -12.40 15.17
CA VAL A 109 -10.28 -11.75 16.46
C VAL A 109 -10.05 -10.25 16.34
N GLY A 110 -9.82 -9.73 15.13
CA GLY A 110 -9.57 -8.32 14.92
C GLY A 110 -8.16 -7.89 15.32
N PRO A 111 -7.75 -6.68 14.94
CA PRO A 111 -6.37 -6.25 15.07
C PRO A 111 -5.94 -5.94 16.50
N ILE A 112 -6.88 -5.45 17.33
CA ILE A 112 -6.62 -5.14 18.75
C ILE A 112 -6.43 -6.44 19.55
N ASN A 113 -7.36 -7.40 19.43
CA ASN A 113 -7.26 -8.65 20.20
C ASN A 113 -6.15 -9.58 19.70
N ALA A 114 -5.74 -9.46 18.43
CA ALA A 114 -4.57 -10.14 17.87
C ALA A 114 -3.23 -9.54 18.33
N ASP A 115 -3.27 -8.34 18.93
CA ASP A 115 -2.09 -7.54 19.26
C ASP A 115 -1.11 -7.37 18.08
N PHE A 116 -1.66 -7.06 16.89
CA PHE A 116 -0.82 -6.77 15.72
C PHE A 116 0.07 -5.54 15.92
N ALA A 117 -0.33 -4.64 16.81
CA ALA A 117 0.47 -3.47 17.15
C ALA A 117 1.82 -3.86 17.78
N THR A 118 1.86 -4.92 18.59
CA THR A 118 3.13 -5.49 19.09
C THR A 118 3.80 -6.34 18.01
N ALA A 119 3.06 -7.24 17.34
CA ALA A 119 3.62 -8.16 16.35
C ALA A 119 4.34 -7.47 15.19
N PHE A 120 3.81 -6.35 14.70
CA PHE A 120 4.30 -5.66 13.50
C PHE A 120 5.09 -4.40 13.85
N THR A 121 5.93 -4.49 14.89
CA THR A 121 6.84 -3.42 15.29
C THR A 121 8.20 -3.57 14.60
N PHE A 122 8.65 -2.54 13.89
CA PHE A 122 10.00 -2.51 13.29
C PHE A 122 11.07 -2.20 14.35
N THR A 123 12.16 -2.96 14.38
CA THR A 123 13.16 -2.89 15.47
C THR A 123 14.02 -1.63 15.43
N GLN A 124 14.28 -1.07 14.25
CA GLN A 124 15.04 0.18 14.10
C GLN A 124 14.31 1.40 14.68
N ASN A 125 12.97 1.35 14.82
CA ASN A 125 12.20 2.38 15.51
C ASN A 125 12.50 2.44 17.02
N VAL A 126 13.06 1.37 17.59
CA VAL A 126 13.42 1.28 19.03
C VAL A 126 14.81 1.89 19.27
N ARG A 127 15.76 1.69 18.34
CA ARG A 127 17.14 2.19 18.46
C ARG A 127 17.22 3.73 18.43
N GLY A 128 16.29 4.39 17.75
CA GLY A 128 16.26 5.86 17.65
C GLY A 128 15.73 6.61 18.89
N ARG A 129 15.24 5.94 19.94
CA ARG A 129 14.53 6.60 21.05
C ARG A 129 15.09 6.45 22.45
N GLY A 130 16.26 5.82 22.68
CA GLY A 130 16.68 5.65 24.09
C GLY A 130 18.02 5.04 24.46
N GLU A 131 19.02 4.91 23.60
CA GLU A 131 20.34 4.41 24.03
C GLU A 131 21.27 5.51 24.56
N GLY A 132 20.75 6.27 25.54
CA GLY A 132 21.53 7.25 26.31
C GLY A 132 21.42 7.10 27.83
N ARG A 133 20.55 6.22 28.35
CA ARG A 133 20.44 6.03 29.80
C ARG A 133 19.71 4.73 30.17
N ARG A 134 20.49 3.68 30.40
CA ARG A 134 20.37 2.66 31.47
C ARG A 134 21.26 1.46 31.13
N ARG A 135 22.57 1.62 31.36
CA ARG A 135 23.35 0.51 31.94
C ARG A 135 23.00 0.53 33.43
N ALA A 136 21.98 -0.23 33.82
CA ALA A 136 21.65 -0.44 35.22
C ALA A 136 21.11 -1.87 35.38
N SER A 137 21.88 -2.63 36.15
CA SER A 137 21.64 -3.95 36.70
C SER A 137 21.51 -5.12 35.74
N GLY A 138 22.43 -6.08 35.91
CA GLY A 138 22.16 -7.47 35.60
C GLY A 138 20.96 -7.90 36.43
N ASP A 139 19.92 -8.31 35.71
CA ASP A 139 18.84 -9.12 36.21
C ASP A 139 18.78 -10.31 35.26
N GLU A 140 18.64 -11.50 35.83
CA GLU A 140 18.76 -12.78 35.15
C GLU A 140 17.91 -12.79 33.86
N SER A 141 18.52 -13.21 32.76
CA SER A 141 17.84 -13.42 31.48
C SER A 141 16.80 -14.52 31.63
N GLY A 142 15.60 -14.16 32.07
CA GLY A 142 14.41 -14.97 31.85
C GLY A 142 14.17 -15.02 30.35
N GLU A 143 14.34 -16.19 29.76
CA GLU A 143 13.95 -16.47 28.37
C GLU A 143 12.52 -15.97 28.14
N ASP A 144 12.32 -15.03 27.21
CA ASP A 144 11.00 -14.51 26.87
C ASP A 144 10.16 -15.68 26.34
N PRO A 145 9.11 -16.11 27.06
CA PRO A 145 8.43 -17.37 26.77
C PRO A 145 7.69 -17.30 25.43
N GLY A 146 8.32 -17.82 24.38
CA GLY A 146 7.84 -17.81 23.00
C GLY A 146 8.87 -17.40 21.95
N MET A 147 10.08 -16.99 22.35
CA MET A 147 11.15 -16.58 21.43
C MET A 147 11.49 -17.70 20.45
N ILE A 148 11.45 -17.39 19.16
CA ILE A 148 11.74 -18.34 18.08
C ILE A 148 13.19 -18.11 17.64
N ASN A 149 14.07 -19.08 17.89
CA ASN A 149 15.48 -19.00 17.51
C ASN A 149 15.68 -19.43 16.05
N SER A 150 15.27 -18.55 15.13
CA SER A 150 15.51 -18.75 13.69
C SER A 150 16.02 -17.46 13.05
N GLU A 151 16.95 -17.58 12.11
CA GLU A 151 17.47 -16.43 11.34
C GLU A 151 16.32 -15.62 10.72
N ILE A 152 15.33 -16.30 10.12
CA ILE A 152 14.18 -15.66 9.46
C ILE A 152 13.24 -14.97 10.48
N ALA A 153 13.19 -15.45 11.72
CA ALA A 153 12.39 -14.83 12.78
C ALA A 153 13.06 -13.59 13.40
N ASN A 154 14.39 -13.55 13.38
CA ASN A 154 15.20 -12.54 14.06
C ASN A 154 15.87 -11.57 13.07
N GLU A 155 17.17 -11.71 12.81
CA GLU A 155 17.97 -10.78 11.99
C GLU A 155 17.58 -10.77 10.50
N GLY A 156 17.11 -11.91 9.99
CA GLY A 156 16.58 -12.10 8.65
C GLY A 156 15.13 -11.66 8.49
N SER A 157 14.46 -11.24 9.58
CA SER A 157 13.04 -10.86 9.53
C SER A 157 12.80 -9.58 8.76
N LEU A 158 11.58 -9.43 8.23
CA LEU A 158 11.11 -8.19 7.62
C LEU A 158 11.29 -6.99 8.57
N TRP A 159 10.97 -7.21 9.84
CA TRP A 159 10.92 -6.19 10.88
C TRP A 159 12.30 -5.70 11.33
N ALA A 160 13.32 -6.55 11.16
CA ALA A 160 14.72 -6.21 11.43
C ALA A 160 15.42 -5.58 10.22
N ARG A 161 15.12 -6.06 9.01
CA ARG A 161 15.79 -5.63 7.77
C ARG A 161 15.25 -4.33 7.18
N ALA A 162 13.95 -4.09 7.29
CA ALA A 162 13.38 -2.83 6.84
C ALA A 162 13.67 -1.70 7.84
N GLU A 163 14.04 -0.52 7.33
CA GLU A 163 14.31 0.65 8.17
C GLU A 163 13.08 1.08 8.97
N ASP A 164 11.92 1.11 8.31
CA ASP A 164 10.62 1.41 8.90
C ASP A 164 9.49 0.89 7.98
N PHE A 165 8.24 1.09 8.39
CA PHE A 165 7.06 0.74 7.59
C PHE A 165 7.08 1.41 6.21
N TRP A 166 7.51 2.67 6.13
CA TRP A 166 7.50 3.44 4.89
C TRP A 166 8.59 3.01 3.91
N HIS A 167 9.72 2.49 4.41
CA HIS A 167 10.71 1.78 3.61
C HIS A 167 10.10 0.55 2.94
N ALA A 168 9.35 -0.26 3.71
CA ALA A 168 8.67 -1.42 3.16
C ALA A 168 7.60 -1.03 2.11
N VAL A 169 6.78 -0.02 2.40
CA VAL A 169 5.78 0.50 1.44
C VAL A 169 6.43 1.01 0.15
N GLY A 170 7.50 1.79 0.25
CA GLY A 170 8.22 2.29 -0.92
C GLY A 170 8.83 1.16 -1.76
N TRP A 171 9.41 0.15 -1.11
CA TRP A 171 9.93 -1.03 -1.79
C TRP A 171 8.84 -1.85 -2.50
N VAL A 172 7.70 -2.04 -1.83
CA VAL A 172 6.53 -2.73 -2.38
C VAL A 172 6.05 -2.03 -3.67
N PHE A 173 5.91 -0.70 -3.64
CA PHE A 173 5.47 0.05 -4.80
C PHE A 173 6.54 0.11 -5.90
N ASN A 174 7.83 0.15 -5.57
CA ASN A 174 8.90 -0.06 -6.54
C ASN A 174 8.80 -1.43 -7.22
N CYS A 175 8.51 -2.50 -6.45
CA CYS A 175 8.31 -3.83 -7.01
C CYS A 175 7.13 -3.87 -7.99
N SER A 176 6.05 -3.12 -7.72
CA SER A 176 4.88 -3.07 -8.61
C SER A 176 5.20 -2.62 -10.04
N VAL A 177 6.24 -1.80 -10.21
CA VAL A 177 6.68 -1.29 -11.52
C VAL A 177 7.89 -2.09 -12.03
N ALA A 178 8.94 -2.21 -11.21
CA ALA A 178 10.23 -2.73 -11.66
C ALA A 178 10.35 -4.26 -11.55
N TYR A 179 9.61 -4.91 -10.64
CA TYR A 179 9.79 -6.32 -10.30
C TYR A 179 8.45 -7.08 -10.18
N PRO A 180 7.74 -7.36 -11.29
CA PRO A 180 6.40 -7.96 -11.27
C PRO A 180 6.28 -9.28 -10.49
N LYS A 181 7.30 -10.15 -10.54
CA LYS A 181 7.30 -11.42 -9.78
C LYS A 181 7.37 -11.21 -8.26
N ARG A 182 8.10 -10.18 -7.81
CA ARG A 182 8.15 -9.80 -6.39
C ARG A 182 6.85 -9.10 -5.98
N TRP A 183 6.29 -8.29 -6.88
CA TRP A 183 5.01 -7.63 -6.69
C TRP A 183 3.89 -8.63 -6.34
N GLU A 184 3.82 -9.80 -6.97
CA GLU A 184 2.80 -10.82 -6.63
C GLU A 184 2.76 -11.18 -5.13
N ARG A 185 3.90 -11.13 -4.44
CA ARG A 185 4.00 -11.46 -3.00
C ARG A 185 3.84 -10.22 -2.12
N TRP A 186 4.46 -9.12 -2.53
CA TRP A 186 4.37 -7.86 -1.82
C TRP A 186 2.97 -7.24 -1.86
N LYS A 187 2.22 -7.46 -2.94
CA LYS A 187 0.81 -7.10 -3.06
C LYS A 187 0.00 -7.76 -1.95
N LEU A 188 0.13 -9.07 -1.77
CA LEU A 188 -0.59 -9.81 -0.72
C LEU A 188 -0.29 -9.27 0.67
N TRP A 189 0.99 -9.00 0.95
CA TRP A 189 1.42 -8.43 2.22
C TRP A 189 0.86 -7.03 2.44
N LEU A 190 0.97 -6.13 1.46
CA LEU A 190 0.48 -4.75 1.60
C LEU A 190 -1.04 -4.67 1.69
N GLU A 191 -1.76 -5.51 0.93
CA GLU A 191 -3.22 -5.67 1.06
C GLU A 191 -3.60 -6.05 2.49
N PHE A 192 -2.94 -7.07 3.06
CA PHE A 192 -3.18 -7.49 4.43
C PHE A 192 -2.82 -6.40 5.45
N MET A 193 -1.67 -5.73 5.28
CA MET A 193 -1.27 -4.65 6.18
C MET A 193 -2.26 -3.49 6.14
N LEU A 194 -2.78 -3.11 4.97
CA LEU A 194 -3.82 -2.09 4.85
C LEU A 194 -5.13 -2.53 5.50
N ASP A 195 -5.55 -3.80 5.31
CA ASP A 195 -6.74 -4.35 6.00
C ASP A 195 -6.59 -4.22 7.53
N VAL A 196 -5.42 -4.58 8.08
CA VAL A 196 -5.12 -4.47 9.52
C VAL A 196 -5.11 -3.02 10.00
N LEU A 197 -4.46 -2.12 9.26
CA LEU A 197 -4.35 -0.71 9.62
C LEU A 197 -5.71 0.00 9.60
N GLU A 198 -6.53 -0.28 8.58
CA GLU A 198 -7.87 0.25 8.44
C GLU A 198 -8.80 -0.31 9.53
N ASP A 199 -8.79 -1.64 9.77
CA ASP A 199 -9.60 -2.26 10.83
C ASP A 199 -9.19 -1.79 12.23
N ASP A 200 -7.90 -1.57 12.50
CA ASP A 200 -7.40 -1.07 13.80
C ASP A 200 -7.85 0.37 14.04
N TRP A 201 -7.73 1.21 13.00
CA TRP A 201 -8.18 2.60 13.07
C TRP A 201 -9.70 2.69 13.27
N VAL A 202 -10.48 1.92 12.50
CA VAL A 202 -11.94 1.89 12.59
C VAL A 202 -12.40 1.37 13.95
N GLU A 203 -11.81 0.27 14.44
CA GLU A 203 -12.23 -0.34 15.71
C GLU A 203 -11.89 0.57 16.90
N ARG A 204 -10.69 1.16 16.94
CA ARG A 204 -10.34 2.13 17.99
C ARG A 204 -11.22 3.37 17.93
N SER A 205 -11.52 3.87 16.72
CA SER A 205 -12.45 5.00 16.54
C SER A 205 -13.86 4.67 17.03
N ARG A 206 -14.33 3.44 16.81
CA ARG A 206 -15.63 2.95 17.31
C ARG A 206 -15.66 2.91 18.83
N ILE A 207 -14.64 2.31 19.47
CA ILE A 207 -14.51 2.23 20.93
C ILE A 207 -14.53 3.65 21.53
N VAL A 208 -13.72 4.55 20.98
CA VAL A 208 -13.70 5.96 21.40
C VAL A 208 -15.07 6.63 21.23
N GLY A 209 -15.76 6.41 20.10
CA GLY A 209 -17.09 6.99 19.86
C GLY A 209 -18.16 6.48 20.84
N GLU A 210 -18.10 5.20 21.21
CA GLU A 210 -19.02 4.59 22.18
C GLU A 210 -18.72 5.01 23.63
N GLU A 211 -17.44 5.19 23.98
CA GLU A 211 -16.99 5.60 25.32
C GLU A 211 -17.05 7.12 25.54
N GLY A 212 -16.88 7.93 24.50
CA GLY A 212 -16.98 9.39 24.54
C GLY A 212 -18.38 9.90 24.90
N GLY A 213 -19.42 9.07 24.75
CA GLY A 213 -20.76 9.35 25.27
C GLY A 213 -20.94 9.04 26.77
N ARG A 214 -19.97 8.43 27.43
CA ARG A 214 -20.08 7.89 28.81
C ARG A 214 -19.05 8.41 29.81
N SER A 215 -17.95 9.04 29.39
CA SER A 215 -16.90 9.51 30.30
C SER A 215 -16.25 10.82 29.86
N ASN A 216 -16.05 11.74 30.81
CA ASN A 216 -15.65 13.12 30.57
C ASN A 216 -14.14 13.41 30.77
N ASN A 217 -13.23 12.42 30.67
CA ASN A 217 -11.81 12.68 30.93
C ASN A 217 -10.83 11.65 30.32
N LYS A 218 -10.09 12.04 29.26
CA LYS A 218 -8.74 11.55 28.82
C LYS A 218 -8.49 10.21 28.08
N PRO A 219 -9.33 9.15 28.01
CA PRO A 219 -8.94 7.89 27.33
C PRO A 219 -8.96 7.99 25.79
N GLU A 220 -9.67 8.96 25.23
CA GLU A 220 -9.86 9.11 23.78
C GLU A 220 -8.54 9.36 23.03
N GLU A 221 -7.72 10.29 23.52
CA GLU A 221 -6.44 10.61 22.86
C GLU A 221 -5.45 9.44 22.96
N ASP A 222 -5.48 8.69 24.07
CA ASP A 222 -4.55 7.59 24.36
C ASP A 222 -4.83 6.36 23.48
N LEU A 223 -6.09 5.99 23.27
CA LEU A 223 -6.43 4.79 22.48
C LEU A 223 -6.13 4.97 20.99
N LEU A 224 -6.44 6.14 20.42
CA LEU A 224 -6.13 6.46 19.03
C LEU A 224 -4.64 6.70 18.81
N ALA A 225 -3.92 7.25 19.80
CA ALA A 225 -2.46 7.37 19.76
C ALA A 225 -1.76 6.01 19.68
N GLN A 226 -2.39 4.96 20.24
CA GLN A 226 -1.91 3.58 20.19
C GLN A 226 -2.21 2.87 18.87
N SER A 227 -3.02 3.46 17.99
CA SER A 227 -3.32 2.85 16.68
C SER A 227 -2.05 2.61 15.87
N MET A 228 -2.05 1.53 15.10
CA MET A 228 -0.87 1.08 14.38
C MET A 228 -0.37 2.13 13.37
N ILE A 229 -1.31 2.75 12.63
CA ILE A 229 -0.97 3.81 11.68
C ILE A 229 -0.32 5.00 12.40
N VAL A 230 -0.83 5.42 13.55
CA VAL A 230 -0.24 6.53 14.33
C VAL A 230 1.12 6.16 14.88
N ARG A 231 1.36 4.88 15.24
CA ARG A 231 2.70 4.41 15.63
C ARG A 231 3.70 4.50 14.47
N TYR A 232 3.30 4.13 13.26
CA TYR A 232 4.15 4.28 12.06
C TYR A 232 4.39 5.74 11.64
N LEU A 233 3.44 6.62 11.92
CA LEU A 233 3.59 8.07 11.70
C LEU A 233 4.44 8.74 12.79
N SER A 234 4.42 8.19 14.01
CA SER A 234 5.15 8.71 15.17
C SER A 234 6.67 8.62 15.04
N GLY A 235 7.20 7.77 14.15
CA GLY A 235 8.62 7.75 13.78
C GLY A 235 9.08 9.02 13.05
N CYS A 236 8.13 9.80 12.51
CA CYS A 236 8.39 11.00 11.71
C CYS A 236 8.24 12.31 12.50
N LYS A 237 8.19 12.26 13.84
CA LYS A 237 8.00 13.45 14.68
C LYS A 237 9.19 14.42 14.57
N GLY A 238 8.99 15.50 13.82
CA GLY A 238 9.82 16.72 13.90
C GLY A 238 10.33 17.31 12.58
N SER A 239 10.41 16.52 11.50
CA SER A 239 10.90 17.03 10.20
C SER A 239 9.86 16.91 9.10
N PHE A 240 9.57 18.04 8.46
CA PHE A 240 8.76 18.10 7.24
C PHE A 240 9.31 17.18 6.13
N GLY A 241 10.63 16.96 6.09
CA GLY A 241 11.27 16.01 5.19
C GLY A 241 10.84 14.56 5.41
N SER A 242 10.61 14.16 6.66
CA SER A 242 10.13 12.82 7.01
C SER A 242 8.67 12.61 6.60
N LYS A 243 7.82 13.65 6.75
CA LYS A 243 6.43 13.61 6.26
C LYS A 243 6.37 13.48 4.74
N ARG A 244 7.22 14.21 4.01
CA ARG A 244 7.33 14.08 2.55
C ARG A 244 7.88 12.71 2.13
N ARG A 245 8.77 12.07 2.92
CA ARG A 245 9.25 10.70 2.64
C ARG A 245 8.11 9.69 2.62
N ILE A 246 7.13 9.84 3.52
CA ILE A 246 5.91 9.00 3.54
C ILE A 246 5.19 9.09 2.20
N ILE A 247 4.97 10.31 1.71
CA ILE A 247 4.25 10.52 0.44
C ILE A 247 5.09 10.00 -0.74
N ARG A 248 6.41 10.20 -0.74
CA ARG A 248 7.31 9.61 -1.74
C ARG A 248 7.30 8.08 -1.74
N ALA A 249 7.15 7.44 -0.58
CA ALA A 249 7.02 5.99 -0.49
C ALA A 249 5.74 5.51 -1.18
N ILE A 250 4.62 6.19 -0.95
CA ILE A 250 3.33 5.86 -1.60
C ILE A 250 3.42 6.06 -3.13
N PHE A 251 4.08 7.14 -3.57
CA PHE A 251 4.26 7.44 -5.00
C PHE A 251 5.53 6.83 -5.62
N ALA A 252 6.15 5.85 -4.97
CA ALA A 252 7.28 5.14 -5.54
C ALA A 252 6.89 4.50 -6.88
N ASP A 253 7.72 4.76 -7.90
CA ASP A 253 7.44 4.53 -9.32
C ASP A 253 8.47 3.63 -10.00
N GLY A 254 9.40 3.03 -9.24
CA GLY A 254 10.47 2.21 -9.78
C GLY A 254 11.55 2.99 -10.52
N SER A 255 11.53 4.34 -10.51
CA SER A 255 12.62 5.14 -11.05
C SER A 255 13.92 4.92 -10.26
N ALA A 256 15.07 5.21 -10.87
CA ALA A 256 16.37 5.07 -10.20
C ALA A 256 16.45 5.85 -8.88
N LYS A 257 15.78 7.02 -8.82
CA LYS A 257 15.67 7.80 -7.59
C LYS A 257 14.85 7.07 -6.52
N SER A 258 13.69 6.51 -6.90
CA SER A 258 12.83 5.80 -5.97
C SER A 258 13.45 4.48 -5.49
N LEU A 259 14.13 3.74 -6.37
CA LEU A 259 14.89 2.54 -6.03
C LEU A 259 16.10 2.83 -5.12
N GLY A 260 16.71 4.01 -5.26
CA GLY A 260 17.79 4.45 -4.39
C GLY A 260 17.30 4.85 -2.99
N GLU A 261 16.11 5.44 -2.88
CA GLU A 261 15.51 5.84 -1.60
C GLU A 261 14.86 4.65 -0.86
N PHE A 262 14.21 3.76 -1.60
CA PHE A 262 13.51 2.58 -1.08
C PHE A 262 14.08 1.33 -1.74
N ARG A 263 15.21 0.87 -1.19
CA ARG A 263 16.00 -0.27 -1.68
C ARG A 263 15.38 -1.62 -1.30
N GLU A 264 15.96 -2.69 -1.82
CA GLU A 264 15.56 -4.05 -1.46
C GLU A 264 15.66 -4.30 0.04
N ILE A 265 14.66 -4.97 0.61
CA ILE A 265 14.63 -5.32 2.03
C ILE A 265 15.46 -6.57 2.27
N PHE A 266 15.35 -7.55 1.38
CA PHE A 266 16.16 -8.75 1.46
C PHE A 266 17.31 -8.67 0.46
N LYS A 267 18.51 -9.10 0.89
CA LYS A 267 19.71 -9.12 0.03
C LYS A 267 19.45 -9.92 -1.25
N ASN A 268 19.73 -9.30 -2.40
CA ASN A 268 19.54 -9.88 -3.74
C ASN A 268 18.11 -10.38 -3.98
N GLU A 269 17.11 -9.63 -3.51
CA GLU A 269 15.70 -10.02 -3.58
C GLU A 269 15.16 -10.12 -5.01
N PRO A 270 15.49 -9.19 -5.94
CA PRO A 270 15.06 -9.28 -7.34
C PRO A 270 15.76 -10.38 -8.13
N ARG A 271 16.86 -10.97 -7.61
CA ARG A 271 17.60 -12.00 -8.35
C ARG A 271 16.79 -13.30 -8.39
N GLU A 272 16.53 -13.77 -9.59
CA GLU A 272 15.89 -15.06 -9.80
C GLU A 272 16.86 -16.21 -9.57
N ARG A 273 16.32 -17.36 -9.15
CA ARG A 273 17.11 -18.60 -9.13
C ARG A 273 17.48 -18.95 -10.57
N LYS A 274 18.79 -19.10 -10.84
CA LYS A 274 19.25 -19.64 -12.12
C LYS A 274 18.69 -21.06 -12.25
N LYS A 275 17.92 -21.34 -13.30
CA LYS A 275 17.54 -22.72 -13.63
C LYS A 275 18.84 -23.49 -13.87
N LYS A 276 19.21 -24.42 -12.99
CA LYS A 276 20.29 -25.37 -13.28
C LYS A 276 19.87 -26.11 -14.55
N SER A 277 20.82 -26.35 -15.46
CA SER A 277 20.65 -27.00 -16.77
C SER A 277 20.28 -28.49 -16.69
N GLY A 278 19.42 -28.87 -15.75
CA GLY A 278 18.84 -30.20 -15.56
C GLY A 278 17.34 -30.18 -15.27
N ASP A 279 16.71 -29.00 -15.13
CA ASP A 279 15.26 -28.88 -14.87
C ASP A 279 14.41 -29.00 -16.15
N THR A 280 15.05 -29.02 -17.33
CA THR A 280 14.41 -29.23 -18.64
C THR A 280 14.72 -30.59 -19.25
N GLU A 281 15.62 -31.38 -18.67
CA GLU A 281 15.74 -32.78 -19.04
C GLU A 281 14.68 -33.55 -18.26
N THR A 282 13.62 -33.94 -18.97
CA THR A 282 12.75 -35.04 -18.55
C THR A 282 13.61 -36.10 -17.88
N ARG A 283 13.48 -36.25 -16.55
CA ARG A 283 14.17 -37.28 -15.77
C ARG A 283 13.97 -38.59 -16.51
N ARG A 284 15.02 -39.08 -17.20
CA ARG A 284 14.98 -40.43 -17.76
C ARG A 284 14.80 -41.35 -16.56
N PRO A 285 13.77 -42.21 -16.51
CA PRO A 285 13.63 -43.15 -15.42
C PRO A 285 14.88 -44.02 -15.42
N VAL A 286 15.72 -43.86 -14.39
CA VAL A 286 16.85 -44.76 -14.16
C VAL A 286 16.24 -46.14 -13.94
N LYS A 287 16.64 -47.09 -14.78
CA LYS A 287 16.10 -48.45 -14.76
C LYS A 287 16.61 -49.14 -13.50
N VAL A 288 15.74 -49.34 -12.53
CA VAL A 288 16.04 -50.10 -11.31
C VAL A 288 16.19 -51.56 -11.72
N ASP A 289 17.36 -52.15 -11.47
CA ASP A 289 17.65 -53.55 -11.77
C ASP A 289 17.98 -54.29 -10.47
N ILE A 290 16.98 -54.98 -9.94
CA ILE A 290 17.02 -55.64 -8.62
C ILE A 290 17.97 -56.84 -8.65
N ASP A 291 18.16 -57.45 -9.83
CA ASP A 291 19.01 -58.63 -9.99
C ASP A 291 20.51 -58.29 -10.02
N GLN A 292 20.88 -57.02 -10.16
CA GLN A 292 22.28 -56.54 -10.16
C GLN A 292 22.63 -55.64 -8.96
N GLU A 293 21.79 -55.61 -7.91
CA GLU A 293 22.00 -54.77 -6.71
C GLU A 293 22.18 -53.27 -6.99
N VAL A 294 21.67 -52.75 -8.12
CA VAL A 294 21.68 -51.32 -8.43
C VAL A 294 20.40 -50.69 -7.91
N PHE A 295 20.43 -50.28 -6.65
CA PHE A 295 19.37 -49.47 -6.03
C PHE A 295 19.57 -48.01 -6.44
N GLY A 296 18.53 -47.38 -6.99
CA GLY A 296 18.62 -45.96 -7.37
C GLY A 296 18.88 -45.09 -6.15
N ASP A 297 19.94 -44.28 -6.18
CA ASP A 297 20.24 -43.30 -5.13
C ASP A 297 19.16 -42.21 -5.11
N TYR A 298 18.25 -42.30 -4.15
CA TYR A 298 17.16 -41.34 -3.97
C TYR A 298 17.47 -40.22 -2.96
N LEU A 299 18.67 -40.17 -2.37
CA LEU A 299 18.92 -39.31 -1.19
C LEU A 299 20.10 -38.34 -1.28
N ASP A 300 20.89 -38.32 -2.35
CA ASP A 300 22.22 -37.68 -2.31
C ASP A 300 22.38 -36.34 -3.07
N ASN A 301 21.30 -35.57 -3.29
CA ASN A 301 21.43 -34.30 -4.03
C ASN A 301 20.77 -33.07 -3.40
N ASP A 302 20.45 -33.13 -2.10
CA ASP A 302 20.19 -31.94 -1.29
C ASP A 302 21.43 -31.60 -0.43
N SER A 303 22.63 -31.67 -1.04
CA SER A 303 23.82 -31.07 -0.45
C SER A 303 23.70 -29.54 -0.60
N ASP A 304 23.42 -28.90 0.52
CA ASP A 304 23.47 -27.47 0.72
C ASP A 304 24.82 -26.91 0.27
N ASP A 305 24.80 -26.09 -0.78
CA ASP A 305 25.93 -25.30 -1.21
C ASP A 305 25.40 -23.98 -1.79
N ASP A 306 24.82 -23.18 -0.89
CA ASP A 306 24.59 -21.74 -1.09
C ASP A 306 25.13 -20.99 0.15
N ASP A 307 26.30 -21.41 0.65
CA ASP A 307 27.15 -20.57 1.50
C ASP A 307 27.80 -19.52 0.60
N VAL A 308 27.19 -18.33 0.58
CA VAL A 308 27.80 -17.16 -0.06
C VAL A 308 28.88 -16.66 0.90
N GLU A 309 30.13 -17.03 0.64
CA GLU A 309 31.32 -16.59 1.38
C GLU A 309 31.25 -15.10 1.78
N GLU A 310 31.37 -14.84 3.08
CA GLU A 310 31.71 -13.54 3.63
C GLU A 310 33.19 -13.27 3.40
N THR A 311 33.55 -12.67 2.26
CA THR A 311 34.89 -12.06 2.12
C THR A 311 34.83 -10.61 2.56
N SER A 312 35.08 -10.37 3.85
CA SER A 312 35.64 -9.13 4.35
C SER A 312 37.14 -9.13 4.09
N GLU A 313 37.63 -8.21 3.26
CA GLU A 313 38.90 -7.50 3.51
C GLU A 313 39.10 -6.40 2.48
N SER A 314 39.10 -5.17 2.98
CA SER A 314 39.50 -3.96 2.28
C SER A 314 40.97 -3.68 2.56
N THR A 315 41.83 -3.74 1.54
CA THR A 315 43.09 -3.01 1.49
C THR A 315 43.30 -2.38 0.10
N PRO A 316 43.98 -1.22 0.01
CA PRO A 316 43.94 -0.37 -1.18
C PRO A 316 45.16 -0.58 -2.08
N ALA A 317 44.96 -0.61 -3.40
CA ALA A 317 46.04 -0.47 -4.37
C ALA A 317 45.67 0.57 -5.44
N LYS A 318 46.56 1.55 -5.64
CA LYS A 318 46.54 2.53 -6.74
C LYS A 318 47.21 1.93 -8.02
N PRO A 319 47.50 2.71 -9.08
CA PRO A 319 46.85 2.60 -10.38
C PRO A 319 47.79 2.06 -11.48
N VAL A 320 47.25 1.51 -12.57
CA VAL A 320 48.04 1.24 -13.79
C VAL A 320 47.24 1.65 -15.03
N GLU A 321 47.90 2.44 -15.88
CA GLU A 321 47.45 3.03 -17.15
C GLU A 321 47.59 2.07 -18.36
N GLY A 322 46.80 2.36 -19.42
CA GLY A 322 46.99 1.99 -20.84
C GLY A 322 46.63 0.53 -21.20
N HIS A 323 45.99 0.17 -22.32
CA HIS A 323 45.74 0.78 -23.64
C HIS A 323 44.75 -0.17 -24.43
N PRO A 324 44.34 0.02 -25.71
CA PRO A 324 43.00 0.49 -26.08
C PRO A 324 42.18 -0.42 -27.06
N HIS A 325 40.94 0.02 -27.34
CA HIS A 325 40.05 -0.29 -28.49
C HIS A 325 39.58 -1.73 -28.79
N HIS A 326 38.25 -1.92 -28.78
CA HIS A 326 37.52 -2.30 -30.01
C HIS A 326 36.03 -1.90 -29.91
N ALA A 327 35.60 -1.08 -30.87
CA ALA A 327 34.23 -0.65 -31.07
C ALA A 327 33.42 -1.78 -31.72
N GLY A 328 32.28 -2.13 -31.10
CA GLY A 328 31.30 -3.07 -31.62
C GLY A 328 29.99 -2.31 -31.90
N GLU A 329 29.78 -2.02 -33.17
CA GLU A 329 28.64 -1.38 -33.81
C GLU A 329 27.33 -2.15 -33.52
N LYS A 330 26.33 -1.52 -32.90
CA LYS A 330 24.97 -2.09 -32.78
C LYS A 330 24.05 -1.42 -33.79
N ILE A 331 23.70 -2.23 -34.79
CA ILE A 331 22.73 -1.98 -35.86
C ILE A 331 21.36 -1.64 -35.26
N LEU A 332 20.83 -0.46 -35.62
CA LEU A 332 19.45 -0.05 -35.36
C LEU A 332 18.55 -0.69 -36.41
N VAL A 333 17.72 -1.65 -35.99
CA VAL A 333 16.57 -2.10 -36.79
C VAL A 333 15.38 -1.23 -36.43
N VAL A 334 15.07 -0.28 -37.32
CA VAL A 334 13.84 0.51 -37.30
C VAL A 334 12.70 -0.41 -37.76
N GLY A 335 11.83 -0.80 -36.83
CA GLY A 335 10.55 -1.43 -37.14
C GLY A 335 9.43 -0.44 -36.81
N GLU A 336 8.70 0.01 -37.83
CA GLU A 336 7.49 0.81 -37.69
C GLU A 336 6.47 0.09 -36.80
N GLN A 337 6.10 0.69 -35.67
CA GLN A 337 5.02 0.20 -34.83
C GLN A 337 3.69 0.87 -35.22
N PRO A 338 2.59 0.11 -35.36
CA PRO A 338 1.28 0.65 -35.68
C PRO A 338 0.72 1.47 -34.50
N GLN A 339 -0.05 2.50 -34.84
CA GLN A 339 -0.67 3.46 -33.93
C GLN A 339 -1.39 2.78 -32.76
N ARG A 340 -0.87 2.94 -31.53
CA ARG A 340 -1.57 2.57 -30.29
C ARG A 340 -2.50 3.71 -29.88
N VAL A 341 -3.80 3.43 -29.84
CA VAL A 341 -4.78 4.22 -29.11
C VAL A 341 -4.53 4.01 -27.61
N THR A 342 -4.24 5.08 -26.87
CA THR A 342 -3.95 5.04 -25.43
C THR A 342 -5.25 4.76 -24.66
N THR A 343 -5.37 3.55 -24.13
CA THR A 343 -6.48 3.16 -23.25
C THR A 343 -6.13 3.52 -21.80
N VAL A 344 -7.12 3.49 -20.89
CA VAL A 344 -6.96 3.64 -19.43
C VAL A 344 -5.84 2.76 -18.85
N SER A 345 -5.45 1.68 -19.54
CA SER A 345 -4.31 0.82 -19.24
C SER A 345 -3.00 1.60 -19.06
N ASP A 346 -2.71 2.56 -19.94
CA ASP A 346 -1.41 3.26 -19.98
C ASP A 346 -1.18 4.15 -18.74
N GLY A 347 -2.26 4.73 -18.18
CA GLY A 347 -2.18 5.56 -16.99
C GLY A 347 -1.87 4.79 -15.71
N ALA A 348 -2.33 3.54 -15.62
CA ALA A 348 -2.11 2.67 -14.47
C ALA A 348 -0.73 1.98 -14.53
N GLU A 349 -0.21 1.71 -15.73
CA GLU A 349 1.09 1.07 -15.94
C GLU A 349 2.24 1.82 -15.24
N ARG A 350 2.20 3.16 -15.24
CA ARG A 350 3.17 4.00 -14.50
C ARG A 350 3.30 3.65 -13.02
N PHE A 351 2.22 3.14 -12.43
CA PHE A 351 2.13 2.80 -11.02
C PHE A 351 2.11 1.29 -10.77
N GLY A 352 2.39 0.46 -11.78
CA GLY A 352 2.42 -1.00 -11.65
C GLY A 352 1.04 -1.65 -11.82
N GLY A 353 0.14 -1.00 -12.56
CA GLY A 353 -1.20 -1.48 -12.86
C GLY A 353 -2.25 -1.06 -11.83
N MET A 354 -3.50 -1.47 -12.08
CA MET A 354 -4.66 -1.03 -11.30
C MET A 354 -4.59 -1.44 -9.83
N ASP A 355 -4.19 -2.68 -9.55
CA ASP A 355 -4.07 -3.19 -8.17
C ASP A 355 -3.18 -2.30 -7.30
N SER A 356 -2.05 -1.86 -7.86
CA SER A 356 -1.08 -1.02 -7.17
C SER A 356 -1.63 0.39 -6.96
N LEU A 357 -2.42 0.90 -7.91
CA LEU A 357 -3.12 2.18 -7.76
C LEU A 357 -4.16 2.13 -6.64
N VAL A 358 -4.93 1.04 -6.54
CA VAL A 358 -5.94 0.85 -5.49
C VAL A 358 -5.32 0.91 -4.11
N LEU A 359 -4.17 0.25 -3.91
CA LEU A 359 -3.46 0.25 -2.64
C LEU A 359 -2.89 1.64 -2.28
N ARG A 360 -2.43 2.41 -3.28
CA ARG A 360 -2.05 3.82 -3.04
C ARG A 360 -3.23 4.65 -2.58
N GLN A 361 -4.38 4.54 -3.26
CA GLN A 361 -5.57 5.30 -2.91
C GLN A 361 -6.11 4.96 -1.52
N ARG A 362 -6.08 3.68 -1.12
CA ARG A 362 -6.38 3.24 0.25
C ARG A 362 -5.45 3.90 1.27
N MET A 363 -4.13 3.87 1.03
CA MET A 363 -3.15 4.49 1.93
C MET A 363 -3.35 6.01 2.05
N LEU A 364 -3.55 6.72 0.94
CA LEU A 364 -3.83 8.17 0.95
C LEU A 364 -5.11 8.46 1.75
N SER A 365 -6.15 7.65 1.58
CA SER A 365 -7.42 7.82 2.28
C SER A 365 -7.29 7.58 3.78
N LEU A 366 -6.53 6.56 4.18
CA LEU A 366 -6.22 6.30 5.59
C LEU A 366 -5.46 7.48 6.22
N LEU A 367 -4.47 8.03 5.53
CA LEU A 367 -3.73 9.22 6.00
C LEU A 367 -4.64 10.45 6.13
N SER A 368 -5.53 10.69 5.15
CA SER A 368 -6.54 11.75 5.25
C SER A 368 -7.46 11.56 6.46
N ALA A 369 -7.90 10.33 6.73
CA ALA A 369 -8.74 10.02 7.89
C ALA A 369 -8.02 10.29 9.22
N VAL A 370 -6.74 9.93 9.33
CA VAL A 370 -5.92 10.20 10.52
C VAL A 370 -5.72 11.71 10.71
N SER A 371 -5.34 12.43 9.65
CA SER A 371 -5.14 13.89 9.68
C SER A 371 -6.42 14.64 10.02
N ALA A 372 -7.56 14.24 9.45
CA ALA A 372 -8.87 14.85 9.73
C ALA A 372 -9.30 14.65 11.19
N ARG A 373 -8.87 13.55 11.83
CA ARG A 373 -9.20 13.29 13.24
C ARG A 373 -8.39 14.14 14.20
N SER A 374 -7.09 14.29 13.98
CA SER A 374 -6.25 15.21 14.79
C SER A 374 -4.90 15.52 14.14
N ASN A 375 -4.57 16.81 14.09
CA ASN A 375 -3.26 17.30 13.66
C ASN A 375 -2.10 16.78 14.53
N LYS A 376 -2.37 16.38 15.78
CA LYS A 376 -1.34 15.85 16.71
C LYS A 376 -0.78 14.50 16.24
N TYR A 377 -1.58 13.71 15.52
CA TYR A 377 -1.18 12.37 15.09
C TYR A 377 -0.30 12.38 13.85
N PHE A 378 -0.44 13.39 12.98
CA PHE A 378 0.37 13.49 11.77
C PHE A 378 0.67 14.93 11.33
N THR A 379 -0.28 15.57 10.65
CA THR A 379 -0.15 16.91 10.08
C THR A 379 -1.54 17.47 9.76
N PRO A 380 -1.72 18.81 9.76
CA PRO A 380 -2.93 19.44 9.25
C PRO A 380 -3.36 18.89 7.89
N LEU A 381 -4.67 18.76 7.67
CA LEU A 381 -5.20 18.15 6.45
C LEU A 381 -4.78 18.93 5.19
N ASP A 382 -4.72 20.26 5.27
CA ASP A 382 -4.26 21.12 4.17
C ASP A 382 -2.79 20.85 3.81
N ASP A 383 -1.90 20.81 4.81
CA ASP A 383 -0.49 20.45 4.61
C ASP A 383 -0.33 19.06 3.99
N LEU A 384 -1.20 18.11 4.36
CA LEU A 384 -1.21 16.77 3.78
C LEU A 384 -1.57 16.81 2.29
N TYR A 385 -2.64 17.54 1.97
CA TYR A 385 -3.09 17.69 0.60
C TYR A 385 -2.11 18.47 -0.27
N ASP A 386 -1.40 19.47 0.28
CA ASP A 386 -0.29 20.13 -0.41
C ASP A 386 0.78 19.12 -0.83
N MET A 387 1.15 18.19 0.06
CA MET A 387 2.09 17.11 -0.29
C MET A 387 1.51 16.17 -1.36
N TYR A 388 0.21 15.90 -1.37
CA TYR A 388 -0.42 15.10 -2.43
C TYR A 388 -0.39 15.83 -3.77
N ILE A 389 -0.70 17.12 -3.77
CA ILE A 389 -0.72 17.99 -4.95
C ILE A 389 0.66 18.02 -5.61
N GLU A 390 1.74 18.11 -4.82
CA GLU A 390 3.12 18.07 -5.33
C GLU A 390 3.40 16.84 -6.21
N HIS A 391 2.76 15.69 -5.92
CA HIS A 391 2.94 14.45 -6.65
C HIS A 391 1.88 14.21 -7.74
N ILE A 392 0.64 14.65 -7.51
CA ILE A 392 -0.48 14.39 -8.43
C ILE A 392 -0.55 15.43 -9.55
N ARG A 393 -0.35 16.73 -9.23
CA ARG A 393 -0.41 17.81 -10.22
C ARG A 393 0.52 17.60 -11.43
N PRO A 394 1.79 17.15 -11.29
CA PRO A 394 2.68 16.97 -12.44
C PRO A 394 2.36 15.72 -13.29
N LEU A 395 1.40 14.88 -12.90
CA LEU A 395 1.10 13.65 -13.64
C LEU A 395 0.48 13.94 -15.03
N PRO A 396 0.74 13.08 -16.02
CA PRO A 396 -0.02 13.02 -17.28
C PRO A 396 -1.50 12.74 -17.02
N LEU A 397 -2.37 13.14 -17.96
CA LEU A 397 -3.83 13.03 -17.82
C LEU A 397 -4.33 11.61 -17.52
N PRO A 398 -3.81 10.53 -18.13
CA PRO A 398 -4.24 9.19 -17.79
C PRO A 398 -4.07 8.87 -16.30
N SER A 399 -2.87 9.05 -15.74
CA SER A 399 -2.59 8.81 -14.32
C SER A 399 -3.28 9.83 -13.39
N PHE A 400 -3.34 11.11 -13.81
CA PHE A 400 -4.03 12.16 -13.07
C PHE A 400 -5.52 11.84 -12.90
N SER A 401 -6.18 11.44 -13.99
CA SER A 401 -7.61 11.12 -13.99
C SER A 401 -7.92 9.96 -13.05
N LEU A 402 -7.08 8.92 -13.06
CA LEU A 402 -7.22 7.76 -12.19
C LEU A 402 -7.13 8.08 -10.69
N LEU A 403 -6.40 9.12 -10.31
CA LEU A 403 -6.25 9.54 -8.92
C LEU A 403 -7.28 10.57 -8.46
N THR A 404 -7.86 11.34 -9.40
CA THR A 404 -8.75 12.49 -9.12
C THR A 404 -10.23 12.20 -9.39
N LEU A 405 -10.55 11.30 -10.32
CA LEU A 405 -11.92 10.88 -10.62
C LEU A 405 -12.42 9.84 -9.60
N PRO A 406 -13.75 9.68 -9.45
CA PRO A 406 -14.34 8.76 -8.48
C PRO A 406 -14.13 7.32 -8.93
N VAL A 407 -13.03 6.72 -8.49
CA VAL A 407 -12.81 5.29 -8.57
C VAL A 407 -12.22 4.89 -7.23
N LEU A 408 -13.10 4.52 -6.29
CA LEU A 408 -12.94 3.37 -5.40
C LEU A 408 -13.98 3.40 -4.26
N PRO A 409 -14.64 2.26 -3.99
CA PRO A 409 -15.40 2.07 -2.76
C PRO A 409 -14.51 2.25 -1.53
N GLY A 410 -15.03 2.89 -0.48
CA GLY A 410 -14.38 2.92 0.85
C GLY A 410 -13.66 4.22 1.21
N VAL A 411 -13.48 5.16 0.27
CA VAL A 411 -13.00 6.52 0.60
C VAL A 411 -14.21 7.41 0.93
N PRO A 412 -14.28 8.04 2.12
CA PRO A 412 -15.33 9.01 2.41
C PRO A 412 -15.38 10.10 1.33
N PRO A 413 -16.55 10.36 0.71
CA PRO A 413 -16.69 11.35 -0.37
C PRO A 413 -16.18 12.75 0.01
N ALA A 414 -16.31 13.11 1.29
CA ALA A 414 -15.84 14.37 1.83
C ALA A 414 -14.34 14.59 1.58
N TYR A 415 -13.47 13.62 1.90
CA TYR A 415 -12.01 13.77 1.70
C TYR A 415 -11.64 13.99 0.24
N ARG A 416 -12.36 13.32 -0.68
CA ARG A 416 -12.17 13.52 -2.12
C ARG A 416 -12.61 14.90 -2.57
N SER A 417 -13.74 15.38 -2.06
CA SER A 417 -14.21 16.74 -2.30
C SER A 417 -13.16 17.76 -1.86
N SER A 418 -12.71 17.70 -0.60
CA SER A 418 -11.70 18.61 -0.06
C SER A 418 -10.41 18.62 -0.87
N PHE A 419 -9.88 17.43 -1.18
CA PHE A 419 -8.66 17.29 -1.97
C PHE A 419 -8.82 17.89 -3.37
N ASN A 420 -9.92 17.57 -4.07
CA ASN A 420 -10.15 18.08 -5.42
C ASN A 420 -10.38 19.60 -5.43
N GLN A 421 -11.02 20.17 -4.40
CA GLN A 421 -11.17 21.62 -4.23
C GLN A 421 -9.81 22.31 -4.06
N LEU A 422 -8.93 21.78 -3.21
CA LEU A 422 -7.57 22.33 -3.01
C LEU A 422 -6.71 22.20 -4.27
N LEU A 423 -6.71 21.04 -4.92
CA LEU A 423 -5.98 20.85 -6.17
C LEU A 423 -6.51 21.78 -7.27
N LEU A 424 -7.82 21.95 -7.36
CA LEU A 424 -8.47 22.88 -8.29
C LEU A 424 -8.06 24.33 -8.03
N ALA A 425 -7.98 24.76 -6.76
CA ALA A 425 -7.53 26.11 -6.39
C ALA A 425 -6.12 26.44 -6.93
N THR A 426 -5.26 25.42 -7.11
CA THR A 426 -3.91 25.63 -7.70
C THR A 426 -3.90 25.79 -9.22
N LEU A 427 -5.00 25.44 -9.90
CA LEU A 427 -5.12 25.36 -11.36
C LEU A 427 -6.16 26.29 -11.95
N ILE A 428 -7.19 26.68 -11.20
CA ILE A 428 -8.30 27.51 -11.68
C ILE A 428 -7.89 28.97 -11.90
N ALA A 429 -8.58 29.67 -12.79
CA ALA A 429 -8.33 31.08 -13.09
C ALA A 429 -8.50 31.96 -11.84
N SER A 430 -7.65 33.00 -11.70
CA SER A 430 -7.71 33.96 -10.59
C SER A 430 -8.98 34.82 -10.57
N SER A 431 -9.78 34.77 -11.63
CA SER A 431 -11.11 35.39 -11.68
C SER A 431 -12.18 34.58 -10.94
N ALA A 432 -11.90 33.32 -10.60
CA ALA A 432 -12.80 32.50 -9.81
C ALA A 432 -12.87 33.04 -8.37
N PRO A 433 -14.08 33.14 -7.78
CA PRO A 433 -14.22 33.48 -6.37
C PRO A 433 -13.44 32.52 -5.46
N VAL A 434 -12.82 33.07 -4.42
CA VAL A 434 -12.10 32.29 -3.41
C VAL A 434 -13.08 31.84 -2.34
N ILE A 435 -13.15 30.54 -2.11
CA ILE A 435 -13.96 29.94 -1.05
C ILE A 435 -13.02 29.46 0.06
N ASN A 436 -13.34 29.82 1.31
CA ASN A 436 -12.61 29.36 2.50
C ASN A 436 -13.32 28.21 3.23
N GLU A 437 -14.49 27.81 2.78
CA GLU A 437 -15.28 26.72 3.34
C GLU A 437 -15.06 25.43 2.56
N ASP A 438 -14.83 24.32 3.27
CA ASP A 438 -14.59 23.00 2.65
C ASP A 438 -15.90 22.27 2.28
N ASN A 439 -17.06 22.89 2.53
CA ASN A 439 -18.36 22.28 2.28
C ASN A 439 -18.82 22.54 0.84
N LEU A 440 -18.66 21.54 -0.04
CA LEU A 440 -19.10 21.62 -1.42
C LEU A 440 -20.63 21.65 -1.50
N SER A 441 -21.17 22.74 -2.07
CA SER A 441 -22.59 22.87 -2.39
C SER A 441 -22.80 23.02 -3.90
N GLN A 442 -24.04 22.81 -4.35
CA GLN A 442 -24.42 23.07 -5.75
C GLN A 442 -24.19 24.53 -6.13
N GLU A 443 -24.54 25.47 -5.23
CA GLU A 443 -24.31 26.91 -5.45
C GLU A 443 -22.82 27.23 -5.61
N ILE A 444 -21.96 26.63 -4.79
CA ILE A 444 -20.51 26.77 -4.89
C ILE A 444 -20.00 26.25 -6.24
N LEU A 445 -20.50 25.10 -6.69
CA LEU A 445 -20.15 24.57 -8.01
C LEU A 445 -20.52 25.55 -9.12
N GLU A 446 -21.76 26.04 -9.11
CA GLU A 446 -22.31 26.93 -10.14
C GLU A 446 -21.62 28.29 -10.20
N THR A 447 -21.25 28.84 -9.05
CA THR A 447 -20.75 30.22 -8.95
C THR A 447 -19.24 30.32 -8.89
N CYS A 448 -18.53 29.29 -8.42
CA CYS A 448 -17.10 29.38 -8.12
C CYS A 448 -16.22 28.44 -8.93
N TYR A 449 -16.75 27.31 -9.43
CA TYR A 449 -15.93 26.29 -10.09
C TYR A 449 -16.32 26.02 -11.55
N LEU A 450 -17.58 25.64 -11.80
CA LEU A 450 -18.07 25.23 -13.12
C LEU A 450 -17.77 26.24 -14.23
N PRO A 451 -18.02 27.56 -14.07
CA PRO A 451 -17.89 28.54 -15.15
C PRO A 451 -16.45 28.86 -15.55
N PHE A 452 -15.47 28.50 -14.74
CA PHE A 452 -14.11 29.05 -14.88
C PHE A 452 -13.16 28.08 -15.60
N PRO A 453 -12.22 28.62 -16.40
CA PRO A 453 -11.17 27.84 -17.02
C PRO A 453 -9.94 27.75 -16.10
N ALA A 454 -8.88 27.08 -16.57
CA ALA A 454 -7.59 27.08 -15.87
C ALA A 454 -6.95 28.48 -15.83
N ASN A 455 -5.98 28.70 -14.96
CA ASN A 455 -5.19 29.93 -14.91
C ASN A 455 -4.26 30.09 -16.11
N THR A 456 -3.86 29.00 -16.77
CA THR A 456 -3.01 29.03 -17.97
C THR A 456 -3.81 28.85 -19.27
N HIS A 457 -3.15 29.09 -20.41
CA HIS A 457 -3.64 28.76 -21.76
C HIS A 457 -3.30 27.33 -22.19
N SER A 458 -2.78 26.50 -21.28
CA SER A 458 -2.39 25.13 -21.58
C SER A 458 -3.62 24.25 -21.75
N VAL A 459 -3.67 23.46 -22.83
CA VAL A 459 -4.71 22.44 -23.04
C VAL A 459 -4.70 21.44 -21.89
N LEU A 460 -3.51 21.03 -21.44
CA LEU A 460 -3.31 20.09 -20.34
C LEU A 460 -3.94 20.60 -19.03
N ASP A 461 -3.70 21.87 -18.68
CA ASP A 461 -4.24 22.44 -17.43
C ASP A 461 -5.75 22.62 -17.51
N ASN A 462 -6.28 23.05 -18.67
CA ASN A 462 -7.73 23.14 -18.88
C ASN A 462 -8.41 21.76 -18.85
N ALA A 463 -7.75 20.72 -19.36
CA ALA A 463 -8.22 19.34 -19.23
C ALA A 463 -8.22 18.87 -17.76
N LYS A 464 -7.16 19.17 -16.98
CA LYS A 464 -7.13 18.86 -15.54
C LYS A 464 -8.23 19.57 -14.76
N VAL A 465 -8.45 20.86 -15.02
CA VAL A 465 -9.57 21.62 -14.43
C VAL A 465 -10.91 20.99 -14.81
N SER A 466 -11.10 20.62 -16.09
CA SER A 466 -12.32 19.96 -16.55
C SER A 466 -12.59 18.65 -15.79
N LEU A 467 -11.56 17.80 -15.61
CA LEU A 467 -11.68 16.54 -14.87
C LEU A 467 -11.97 16.72 -13.38
N LEU A 468 -11.36 17.71 -12.73
CA LEU A 468 -11.60 18.00 -11.32
C LEU A 468 -13.03 18.50 -11.08
N VAL A 469 -13.49 19.43 -11.91
CA VAL A 469 -14.86 19.95 -11.86
C VAL A 469 -15.87 18.84 -12.18
N GLU A 470 -15.58 17.98 -13.17
CA GLU A 470 -16.38 16.79 -13.45
C GLU A 470 -16.47 15.87 -12.21
N SER A 471 -15.34 15.64 -11.53
CA SER A 471 -15.32 14.80 -10.33
C SER A 471 -16.17 15.40 -9.20
N LEU A 472 -16.07 16.71 -8.96
CA LEU A 472 -16.85 17.38 -7.91
C LEU A 472 -18.35 17.34 -8.24
N LEU A 473 -18.72 17.57 -9.50
CA LEU A 473 -20.11 17.47 -9.97
C LEU A 473 -20.67 16.05 -9.76
N ARG A 474 -19.90 15.01 -10.09
CA ARG A 474 -20.28 13.60 -9.85
C ARG A 474 -20.42 13.29 -8.36
N LEU A 475 -19.51 13.77 -7.52
CA LEU A 475 -19.60 13.58 -6.06
C LEU A 475 -20.88 14.21 -5.50
N GLN A 476 -21.23 15.41 -5.96
CA GLN A 476 -22.48 16.08 -5.57
C GLN A 476 -23.71 15.29 -6.02
N ALA A 477 -23.69 14.78 -7.26
CA ALA A 477 -24.78 13.98 -7.81
C ALA A 477 -25.04 12.69 -7.03
N VAL A 478 -23.96 11.99 -6.61
CA VAL A 478 -24.09 10.69 -5.94
C VAL A 478 -24.38 10.84 -4.44
N HIS A 479 -23.81 11.84 -3.77
CA HIS A 479 -23.79 11.88 -2.29
C HIS A 479 -24.52 13.06 -1.66
N ALA A 480 -24.86 14.10 -2.42
CA ALA A 480 -25.41 15.34 -1.87
C ALA A 480 -26.66 15.85 -2.62
N GLY A 481 -27.23 15.04 -3.51
CA GLY A 481 -28.54 15.30 -4.13
C GLY A 481 -28.53 16.49 -5.09
N LEU A 482 -27.67 16.46 -6.10
CA LEU A 482 -27.63 17.45 -7.18
C LEU A 482 -29.00 17.52 -7.91
N VAL A 483 -29.57 18.71 -8.04
CA VAL A 483 -30.87 18.94 -8.71
C VAL A 483 -30.65 19.78 -9.96
N PHE A 484 -31.38 19.47 -11.03
CA PHE A 484 -31.33 20.30 -12.23
C PHE A 484 -31.90 21.71 -11.95
N THR A 485 -31.10 22.72 -12.29
CA THR A 485 -31.49 24.13 -12.34
C THR A 485 -31.03 24.72 -13.68
N SER A 486 -31.65 25.83 -14.11
CA SER A 486 -31.22 26.50 -15.35
C SER A 486 -29.82 27.08 -15.18
N GLU A 487 -29.50 27.51 -13.97
CA GLU A 487 -28.21 28.00 -13.50
C GLU A 487 -27.13 26.92 -13.64
N LEU A 488 -27.40 25.69 -13.20
CA LEU A 488 -26.48 24.55 -13.36
C LEU A 488 -26.16 24.27 -14.83
N GLY A 489 -27.19 24.21 -15.67
CA GLY A 489 -27.03 24.00 -17.11
C GLY A 489 -26.19 25.10 -17.77
N ASN A 490 -26.48 26.35 -17.43
CA ASN A 490 -25.73 27.50 -17.94
C ASN A 490 -24.28 27.51 -17.44
N ALA A 491 -24.04 27.23 -16.16
CA ALA A 491 -22.69 27.21 -15.57
C ALA A 491 -21.80 26.14 -16.25
N VAL A 492 -22.37 24.97 -16.54
CA VAL A 492 -21.66 23.90 -17.26
C VAL A 492 -21.34 24.32 -18.70
N GLU A 493 -22.29 24.86 -19.43
CA GLU A 493 -22.07 25.31 -20.82
C GLU A 493 -21.05 26.46 -20.90
N ILE A 494 -21.19 27.48 -20.06
CA ILE A 494 -20.24 28.60 -19.96
C ILE A 494 -18.84 28.07 -19.66
N GLY A 495 -18.72 27.18 -18.68
CA GLY A 495 -17.46 26.58 -18.28
C GLY A 495 -16.77 25.77 -19.37
N VAL A 496 -17.53 24.92 -20.08
CA VAL A 496 -17.03 24.13 -21.20
C VAL A 496 -16.47 25.05 -22.28
N GLN A 497 -17.25 26.06 -22.68
CA GLN A 497 -16.81 27.03 -23.70
C GLN A 497 -15.58 27.82 -23.24
N ALA A 498 -15.56 28.29 -21.99
CA ALA A 498 -14.44 29.04 -21.43
C ALA A 498 -13.13 28.23 -21.46
N ARG A 499 -13.19 26.95 -21.06
CA ARG A 499 -12.02 26.04 -21.09
C ARG A 499 -11.53 25.77 -22.51
N GLU A 500 -12.43 25.51 -23.45
CA GLU A 500 -12.07 25.26 -24.86
C GLU A 500 -11.47 26.50 -25.54
N VAL A 501 -12.07 27.68 -25.33
CA VAL A 501 -11.57 28.94 -25.89
C VAL A 501 -10.19 29.26 -25.32
N LYS A 502 -10.01 29.11 -24.00
CA LYS A 502 -8.72 29.39 -23.36
C LYS A 502 -7.62 28.44 -23.82
N ALA A 503 -7.95 27.16 -24.02
CA ALA A 503 -7.05 26.13 -24.55
C ALA A 503 -6.63 26.40 -26.00
N LYS A 504 -7.54 26.87 -26.86
CA LYS A 504 -7.23 27.23 -28.27
C LYS A 504 -6.24 28.39 -28.40
N GLY A 505 -6.23 29.32 -27.44
CA GLY A 505 -5.30 30.45 -27.41
C GLY A 505 -3.82 30.08 -27.21
N GLY A 506 -3.51 28.82 -26.83
CA GLY A 506 -2.16 28.35 -26.53
C GLY A 506 -1.41 27.65 -27.69
N VAL A 507 -2.05 27.47 -28.85
CA VAL A 507 -1.50 26.67 -29.97
C VAL A 507 -0.35 27.43 -30.66
N ARG A 508 0.89 27.13 -30.26
CA ARG A 508 2.12 27.53 -30.99
C ARG A 508 2.70 26.31 -31.71
N LYS A 509 3.43 26.50 -32.81
CA LYS A 509 4.16 25.41 -33.50
C LYS A 509 5.06 24.66 -32.50
N LYS A 510 4.74 23.40 -32.20
CA LYS A 510 5.46 22.51 -31.29
C LYS A 510 6.05 21.31 -32.05
N ARG A 511 6.98 20.60 -31.41
CA ARG A 511 7.56 19.33 -31.90
C ARG A 511 6.51 18.20 -31.86
N ASP A 512 6.65 17.20 -32.70
CA ASP A 512 5.68 16.10 -32.88
C ASP A 512 5.24 15.40 -31.58
N ASN A 513 6.16 15.13 -30.63
CA ASN A 513 5.77 14.52 -29.34
C ASN A 513 4.88 15.43 -28.48
N LEU A 514 5.13 16.74 -28.49
CA LEU A 514 4.31 17.71 -27.77
C LEU A 514 2.95 17.93 -28.44
N LEU A 515 2.88 17.72 -29.76
CA LEU A 515 1.61 17.73 -30.48
C LEU A 515 0.74 16.54 -30.08
N ARG A 516 1.32 15.34 -29.95
CA ARG A 516 0.60 14.15 -29.46
C ARG A 516 0.05 14.32 -28.05
N GLU A 517 0.87 14.81 -27.11
CA GLU A 517 0.40 15.09 -25.73
C GLU A 517 -0.71 16.15 -25.70
N GLU A 518 -0.65 17.12 -26.60
CA GLU A 518 -1.67 18.17 -26.74
C GLU A 518 -2.97 17.62 -27.34
N GLU A 519 -2.88 16.76 -28.37
CA GLU A 519 -4.02 16.04 -28.95
C GLU A 519 -4.69 15.14 -27.90
N GLU A 520 -3.91 14.38 -27.12
CA GLU A 520 -4.43 13.59 -26.00
C GLU A 520 -5.13 14.49 -24.98
N SER A 521 -4.55 15.64 -24.66
CA SER A 521 -5.16 16.61 -23.74
C SER A 521 -6.50 17.14 -24.24
N TRP A 522 -6.62 17.36 -25.55
CA TRP A 522 -7.88 17.73 -26.20
C TRP A 522 -8.94 16.64 -26.07
N VAL A 523 -8.56 15.37 -26.26
CA VAL A 523 -9.47 14.23 -26.11
C VAL A 523 -10.04 14.18 -24.69
N TYR A 524 -9.20 14.30 -23.66
CA TYR A 524 -9.65 14.32 -22.26
C TYR A 524 -10.55 15.52 -21.95
N LEU A 525 -10.19 16.71 -22.45
CA LEU A 525 -10.98 17.92 -22.27
C LEU A 525 -12.39 17.76 -22.86
N GLN A 526 -12.48 17.32 -24.11
CA GLN A 526 -13.75 17.11 -24.81
C GLN A 526 -14.59 16.00 -24.19
N ALA A 527 -13.97 14.86 -23.84
CA ALA A 527 -14.66 13.74 -23.22
C ALA A 527 -15.22 14.10 -21.84
N SER A 528 -14.46 14.87 -21.04
CA SER A 528 -14.94 15.41 -19.76
C SER A 528 -16.11 16.38 -19.94
N SER A 529 -16.00 17.31 -20.90
CA SER A 529 -17.07 18.25 -21.25
C SER A 529 -18.36 17.51 -21.63
N GLN A 530 -18.25 16.48 -22.46
CA GLN A 530 -19.40 15.68 -22.88
C GLN A 530 -20.06 14.96 -21.70
N ARG A 531 -19.27 14.32 -20.83
CA ARG A 531 -19.81 13.62 -19.66
C ARG A 531 -20.50 14.54 -18.66
N MET A 532 -19.99 15.77 -18.47
CA MET A 532 -20.67 16.76 -17.63
C MET A 532 -22.02 17.18 -18.23
N LYS A 533 -22.08 17.42 -19.55
CA LYS A 533 -23.33 17.76 -20.24
C LYS A 533 -24.35 16.63 -20.16
N GLU A 534 -23.92 15.39 -20.40
CA GLU A 534 -24.77 14.20 -20.28
C GLU A 534 -25.30 14.00 -18.85
N LEU A 535 -24.45 14.24 -17.83
CA LEU A 535 -24.89 14.17 -16.43
C LEU A 535 -25.97 15.21 -16.13
N VAL A 536 -25.81 16.45 -16.59
CA VAL A 536 -26.81 17.51 -16.40
C VAL A 536 -28.09 17.21 -17.17
N GLU A 537 -28.00 16.69 -18.39
CA GLU A 537 -29.16 16.30 -19.18
C GLU A 537 -29.93 15.15 -18.52
N ALA A 538 -29.23 14.19 -17.92
CA ALA A 538 -29.85 13.10 -17.18
C ALA A 538 -30.55 13.53 -15.88
N LEU A 539 -30.31 14.76 -15.40
CA LEU A 539 -31.01 15.34 -14.24
C LEU A 539 -32.30 16.09 -14.62
N LYS A 540 -32.50 16.38 -15.91
CA LYS A 540 -33.76 16.97 -16.42
C LYS A 540 -34.84 15.90 -16.52
#